data_AF-A0A660Y5P4-F1
#
_entry.id   AF-A0A660Y5P4-F1
#
_cell.length_a   1.000
_cell.length_b   1.000
_cell.length_c   1.000
_cell.angle_alpha   90.00
_cell.angle_beta   90.00
_cell.angle_gamma   90.00
#
_symmetry.space_group_name_H-M   'P 1'
#
loop_
_entity.id
_entity.type
_entity.pdbx_description
1 polymer ?
#
loop_
_entity_poly.entity_id
_entity_poly.type
_entity_poly.pdbx_seq_one_letter_code
_entity_poly.pdbx_strand_id
1 'polypeptide(L)'
;MFYRKLEGNWIQCETCFRMCTVPPGGRGFCRVRENREGRYYSLVYARPSAVHIDPIEKEPQYHMLPGTEILCFGTVGCNFRCRHCHNWHLSQASPGDLETYDIPPERAVEIALKKNIPTLSFTYNEPTAFYEYVYDVAVLAKSKGLRILWHSNGSMNPEPLKRLLRYTDAVTIDLKGFTKKAYDNSSAELEPVLRTLKIVKQEGKWLEVVNLVIPTINDDPSDIRRMCEWIKENLGEDTPLHFSRFFPNYRLIHLPPTPIRTLEKAHEIALDVGLHYVTIGNVPGHKYNSTFCPRCGKRLIYRVHFQVLENNVRNGRCKFCGYSIPGIWE
;
A
#
# COMPACT_ATOMS: atom_id res chain seq x y z
N MET A 1 -2.10 -11.10 -18.07
CA MET A 1 -0.65 -10.83 -18.31
C MET A 1 0.19 -11.78 -17.43
N PHE A 2 1.52 -11.86 -17.61
CA PHE A 2 2.46 -12.57 -16.71
C PHE A 2 2.07 -13.98 -16.26
N TYR A 3 2.03 -14.89 -17.23
CA TYR A 3 1.94 -16.32 -16.98
C TYR A 3 2.65 -17.05 -18.12
N ARG A 4 3.14 -18.26 -17.84
CA ARG A 4 3.59 -19.19 -18.86
C ARG A 4 2.61 -20.34 -19.01
N LYS A 5 2.47 -20.83 -20.24
CA LYS A 5 1.69 -22.04 -20.53
C LYS A 5 2.51 -23.27 -20.14
N LEU A 6 1.83 -24.28 -19.64
CA LEU A 6 2.38 -25.59 -19.31
C LEU A 6 1.65 -26.65 -20.15
N GLU A 7 2.10 -27.91 -20.06
CA GLU A 7 1.45 -29.04 -20.72
C GLU A 7 -0.02 -29.21 -20.29
N GLY A 8 -0.84 -29.77 -21.18
CA GLY A 8 -2.25 -30.07 -20.88
C GLY A 8 -3.11 -28.83 -20.60
N ASN A 9 -2.81 -27.68 -21.24
CA ASN A 9 -3.51 -26.40 -21.03
C ASN A 9 -3.42 -25.83 -19.61
N TRP A 10 -2.50 -26.33 -18.77
CA TRP A 10 -2.19 -25.72 -17.49
C TRP A 10 -1.47 -24.38 -17.70
N ILE A 11 -1.52 -23.52 -16.68
CA ILE A 11 -0.72 -22.30 -16.65
C ILE A 11 0.03 -22.19 -15.33
N GLN A 12 1.13 -21.45 -15.37
CA GLN A 12 1.87 -20.98 -14.21
C GLN A 12 1.72 -19.46 -14.14
N CYS A 13 0.98 -18.96 -13.15
CA CYS A 13 0.87 -17.53 -12.88
C CYS A 13 2.19 -17.00 -12.31
N GLU A 14 2.66 -15.87 -12.82
CA GLU A 14 3.93 -15.25 -12.43
C GLU A 14 3.74 -13.81 -11.91
N THR A 15 2.50 -13.40 -11.64
CA THR A 15 2.19 -12.02 -11.19
C THR A 15 2.65 -11.73 -9.76
N CYS A 16 2.60 -12.72 -8.85
CA CYS A 16 2.94 -12.54 -7.44
C CYS A 16 3.70 -13.74 -6.86
N PHE A 17 4.23 -13.58 -5.65
CA PHE A 17 5.05 -14.58 -4.96
C PHE A 17 4.46 -16.01 -4.92
N ARG A 18 3.13 -16.13 -4.98
CA ARG A 18 2.46 -17.44 -4.87
C ARG A 18 2.75 -18.41 -6.01
N MET A 19 3.15 -17.91 -7.17
CA MET A 19 3.46 -18.74 -8.34
C MET A 19 2.42 -19.87 -8.52
N CYS A 20 1.14 -19.53 -8.65
CA CYS A 20 0.09 -20.55 -8.72
C CYS A 20 0.16 -21.35 -10.03
N THR A 21 0.16 -22.67 -9.95
CA THR A 21 -0.17 -23.56 -11.08
C THR A 21 -1.69 -23.73 -11.14
N VAL A 22 -2.29 -23.51 -12.31
CA VAL A 22 -3.75 -23.47 -12.46
C VAL A 22 -4.19 -24.38 -13.61
N PRO A 23 -5.04 -25.39 -13.34
CA PRO A 23 -5.58 -26.27 -14.38
C PRO A 23 -6.60 -25.54 -15.27
N PRO A 24 -6.94 -26.07 -16.45
CA PRO A 24 -8.07 -25.59 -17.24
C PRO A 24 -9.36 -25.55 -16.40
N GLY A 25 -10.14 -24.46 -16.50
CA GLY A 25 -11.32 -24.20 -15.67
C GLY A 25 -11.01 -23.75 -14.24
N GLY A 26 -9.75 -23.83 -13.81
CA GLY A 26 -9.30 -23.47 -12.47
C GLY A 26 -9.06 -21.98 -12.28
N ARG A 27 -8.92 -21.59 -11.01
CA ARG A 27 -8.55 -20.23 -10.58
C ARG A 27 -7.35 -20.26 -9.65
N GLY A 28 -6.53 -19.21 -9.71
CA GLY A 28 -5.42 -19.04 -8.76
C GLY A 28 -5.90 -18.70 -7.34
N PHE A 29 -4.98 -18.64 -6.39
CA PHE A 29 -5.29 -18.37 -4.97
C PHE A 29 -6.10 -17.08 -4.73
N CYS A 30 -5.88 -16.05 -5.55
CA CYS A 30 -6.63 -14.79 -5.44
C CYS A 30 -8.08 -14.89 -5.92
N ARG A 31 -8.45 -15.97 -6.62
CA ARG A 31 -9.77 -16.27 -7.21
C ARG A 31 -10.25 -15.34 -8.33
N VAL A 32 -9.46 -14.32 -8.67
CA VAL A 32 -9.86 -13.28 -9.65
C VAL A 32 -9.32 -13.52 -11.06
N ARG A 33 -8.59 -14.61 -11.26
CA ARG A 33 -8.13 -15.01 -12.59
C ARG A 33 -8.45 -16.47 -12.84
N GLU A 34 -8.89 -16.77 -14.04
CA GLU A 34 -9.38 -18.09 -14.46
C GLU A 34 -8.63 -18.56 -15.70
N ASN A 35 -8.18 -19.80 -15.68
CA ASN A 35 -7.55 -20.43 -16.83
C ASN A 35 -8.64 -21.01 -17.75
N ARG A 36 -8.84 -20.43 -18.93
CA ARG A 36 -9.73 -20.93 -19.97
C ARG A 36 -8.87 -21.46 -21.10
N GLU A 37 -8.75 -22.80 -21.16
CA GLU A 37 -8.05 -23.51 -22.24
C GLU A 37 -6.61 -22.99 -22.48
N GLY A 38 -5.83 -22.81 -21.41
CA GLY A 38 -4.45 -22.36 -21.47
C GLY A 38 -4.28 -20.85 -21.65
N ARG A 39 -5.37 -20.08 -21.53
CA ARG A 39 -5.36 -18.61 -21.49
C ARG A 39 -5.87 -18.11 -20.14
N TYR A 40 -5.13 -17.22 -19.49
CA TYR A 40 -5.45 -16.74 -18.14
C TYR A 40 -6.17 -15.38 -18.18
N TYR A 41 -7.44 -15.37 -17.79
CA TYR A 41 -8.32 -14.21 -17.88
C TYR A 41 -8.55 -13.58 -16.51
N SER A 42 -8.51 -12.24 -16.44
CA SER A 42 -8.98 -11.51 -15.25
C SER A 42 -10.50 -11.45 -15.25
N LEU A 43 -11.10 -11.80 -14.12
CA LEU A 43 -12.54 -11.75 -13.88
C LEU A 43 -13.00 -10.40 -13.29
N VAL A 44 -12.05 -9.55 -12.92
CA VAL A 44 -12.27 -8.26 -12.23
C VAL A 44 -11.75 -7.06 -13.03
N TYR A 45 -11.34 -7.27 -14.29
CA TYR A 45 -10.90 -6.18 -15.15
C TYR A 45 -12.06 -5.21 -15.42
N ALA A 46 -11.81 -3.90 -15.23
CA ALA A 46 -12.82 -2.84 -15.35
C ALA A 46 -14.05 -2.98 -14.44
N ARG A 47 -13.94 -3.82 -13.39
CA ARG A 47 -15.04 -4.15 -12.47
C ARG A 47 -14.67 -3.91 -11.00
N PRO A 48 -14.36 -2.67 -10.60
CA PRO A 48 -14.15 -2.36 -9.20
C PRO A 48 -15.43 -2.60 -8.39
N SER A 49 -15.27 -3.11 -7.17
CA SER A 49 -16.33 -3.24 -6.16
C SER A 49 -16.31 -2.11 -5.14
N ALA A 50 -15.25 -1.29 -5.15
CA ALA A 50 -15.13 -0.10 -4.32
C ALA A 50 -14.50 1.03 -5.13
N VAL A 51 -15.16 2.19 -5.14
CA VAL A 51 -14.70 3.41 -5.81
C VAL A 51 -15.03 4.58 -4.92
N HIS A 52 -14.00 5.25 -4.38
CA HIS A 52 -14.20 6.37 -3.47
C HIS A 52 -13.26 7.52 -3.79
N ILE A 53 -13.68 8.72 -3.41
CA ILE A 53 -12.81 9.89 -3.34
C ILE A 53 -12.42 10.00 -1.88
N ASP A 54 -11.13 9.80 -1.60
CA ASP A 54 -10.57 9.79 -0.26
C ASP A 54 -9.47 10.86 -0.15
N PRO A 55 -9.13 11.35 1.05
CA PRO A 55 -7.92 12.14 1.25
C PRO A 55 -6.67 11.26 1.10
N ILE A 56 -5.59 11.81 0.55
CA ILE A 56 -4.32 11.07 0.38
C ILE A 56 -3.75 10.53 1.70
N GLU A 57 -4.07 11.16 2.82
CA GLU A 57 -3.73 10.73 4.17
C GLU A 57 -4.32 9.36 4.57
N LYS A 58 -5.38 8.91 3.90
CA LYS A 58 -5.99 7.60 4.17
C LYS A 58 -5.19 6.44 3.54
N GLU A 59 -4.39 6.71 2.50
CA GLU A 59 -3.47 5.77 1.85
C GLU A 59 -2.05 5.83 2.44
N PRO A 60 -1.94 6.20 3.72
CA PRO A 60 -0.81 6.90 4.36
C PRO A 60 0.35 7.30 3.43
N GLN A 61 0.09 8.27 2.55
CA GLN A 61 1.11 8.96 1.74
C GLN A 61 1.29 10.38 2.24
N TYR A 62 2.02 10.54 3.34
CA TYR A 62 2.10 11.81 4.07
C TYR A 62 3.08 12.80 3.43
N HIS A 63 3.91 12.33 2.50
CA HIS A 63 4.93 13.11 1.82
C HIS A 63 4.67 13.14 0.30
N MET A 64 3.43 12.93 -0.12
CA MET A 64 2.96 13.17 -1.49
C MET A 64 1.72 14.05 -1.43
N LEU A 65 1.80 15.26 -1.98
CA LEU A 65 0.68 16.21 -2.13
C LEU A 65 -0.30 16.24 -0.92
N PRO A 66 0.16 16.52 0.32
CA PRO A 66 -0.68 16.44 1.51
C PRO A 66 -1.96 17.27 1.42
N GLY A 67 -3.08 16.69 1.87
CA GLY A 67 -4.39 17.34 1.88
C GLY A 67 -5.12 17.34 0.54
N THR A 68 -4.57 16.70 -0.49
CA THR A 68 -5.26 16.51 -1.76
C THR A 68 -6.18 15.30 -1.74
N GLU A 69 -7.20 15.33 -2.60
CA GLU A 69 -8.06 14.18 -2.86
C GLU A 69 -7.39 13.19 -3.83
N ILE A 70 -7.74 11.92 -3.69
CA ILE A 70 -7.35 10.83 -4.58
C ILE A 70 -8.58 10.00 -4.97
N LEU A 71 -8.59 9.47 -6.19
CA LEU A 71 -9.63 8.58 -6.68
C LEU A 71 -9.19 7.13 -6.47
N CYS A 72 -9.77 6.46 -5.49
CA CYS A 72 -9.39 5.13 -5.03
C CYS A 72 -10.24 4.03 -5.66
N PHE A 73 -9.60 2.93 -6.04
CA PHE A 73 -10.24 1.75 -6.61
C PHE A 73 -9.84 0.48 -5.84
N GLY A 74 -10.83 -0.39 -5.60
CA GLY A 74 -10.62 -1.74 -5.10
C GLY A 74 -11.56 -2.74 -5.79
N THR A 75 -11.14 -4.00 -5.79
CA THR A 75 -11.91 -5.13 -6.36
C THR A 75 -12.12 -6.20 -5.29
N VAL A 76 -12.77 -7.30 -5.66
CA VAL A 76 -12.78 -8.51 -4.83
C VAL A 76 -11.44 -9.25 -4.88
N GLY A 77 -11.20 -10.11 -3.90
CA GLY A 77 -10.07 -11.02 -3.87
C GLY A 77 -8.76 -10.36 -3.47
N CYS A 78 -7.82 -11.18 -3.00
CA CYS A 78 -6.50 -10.74 -2.56
C CYS A 78 -5.56 -11.94 -2.63
N ASN A 79 -4.27 -11.69 -2.79
CA ASN A 79 -3.26 -12.74 -2.72
C ASN A 79 -2.77 -12.98 -1.27
N PHE A 80 -3.27 -12.28 -0.25
CA PHE A 80 -3.05 -12.57 1.17
C PHE A 80 -4.35 -13.05 1.85
N ARG A 81 -4.25 -13.61 3.05
CA ARG A 81 -5.37 -13.99 3.94
C ARG A 81 -5.19 -13.42 5.35
N CYS A 82 -4.95 -12.11 5.42
CA CYS A 82 -4.77 -11.38 6.67
C CYS A 82 -5.96 -11.59 7.62
N ARG A 83 -5.72 -12.22 8.77
CA ARG A 83 -6.74 -12.42 9.82
C ARG A 83 -7.22 -11.12 10.47
N HIS A 84 -6.46 -10.04 10.29
CA HIS A 84 -6.72 -8.69 10.78
C HIS A 84 -7.28 -7.73 9.71
N CYS A 85 -7.59 -8.21 8.50
CA CYS A 85 -7.94 -7.35 7.38
C CYS A 85 -9.17 -6.47 7.70
N HIS A 86 -9.04 -5.15 7.55
CA HIS A 86 -10.17 -4.23 7.72
C HIS A 86 -11.11 -4.23 6.51
N ASN A 87 -10.59 -4.54 5.32
CA ASN A 87 -11.34 -4.69 4.08
C ASN A 87 -11.56 -6.17 3.75
N TRP A 88 -11.85 -7.00 4.76
CA TRP A 88 -12.03 -8.44 4.58
C TRP A 88 -13.22 -8.76 3.67
N HIS A 89 -14.26 -7.93 3.68
CA HIS A 89 -15.44 -8.08 2.82
C HIS A 89 -15.07 -7.99 1.32
N LEU A 90 -14.08 -7.18 0.95
CA LEU A 90 -13.54 -7.13 -0.43
C LEU A 90 -12.50 -8.24 -0.65
N SER A 91 -11.46 -8.26 0.17
CA SER A 91 -10.28 -9.14 -0.05
C SER A 91 -10.59 -10.63 0.07
N GLN A 92 -11.61 -11.00 0.85
CA GLN A 92 -12.06 -12.38 1.06
C GLN A 92 -13.28 -12.75 0.23
N ALA A 93 -13.84 -11.82 -0.55
CA ALA A 93 -14.85 -12.11 -1.56
C ALA A 93 -14.25 -12.74 -2.83
N SER A 94 -15.11 -13.41 -3.58
CA SER A 94 -14.88 -13.99 -4.90
C SER A 94 -15.61 -13.17 -5.96
N PRO A 95 -15.21 -13.27 -7.24
CA PRO A 95 -15.99 -12.67 -8.34
C PRO A 95 -17.44 -13.18 -8.31
N GLY A 96 -18.40 -12.24 -8.27
CA GLY A 96 -19.84 -12.52 -8.15
C GLY A 96 -20.41 -12.36 -6.74
N ASP A 97 -19.59 -12.28 -5.70
CA ASP A 97 -20.08 -12.16 -4.31
C ASP A 97 -20.55 -10.72 -3.99
N LEU A 98 -20.02 -9.72 -4.68
CA LEU A 98 -20.32 -8.30 -4.49
C LEU A 98 -20.71 -7.64 -5.81
N GLU A 99 -21.47 -6.54 -5.70
CA GLU A 99 -21.73 -5.65 -6.83
C GLU A 99 -20.42 -5.02 -7.35
N THR A 100 -20.43 -4.72 -8.64
CA THR A 100 -19.29 -4.11 -9.33
C THR A 100 -19.79 -2.98 -10.23
N TYR A 101 -18.97 -1.95 -10.38
CA TYR A 101 -19.19 -0.89 -11.35
C TYR A 101 -18.54 -1.25 -12.70
N ASP A 102 -19.13 -0.80 -13.81
CA ASP A 102 -18.47 -0.87 -15.12
C ASP A 102 -17.64 0.41 -15.33
N ILE A 103 -16.34 0.31 -15.05
CA ILE A 103 -15.41 1.44 -15.14
C ILE A 103 -14.19 1.00 -15.94
N PRO A 104 -14.24 1.08 -17.28
CA PRO A 104 -13.06 0.88 -18.11
C PRO A 104 -11.99 1.95 -17.82
N PRO A 105 -10.71 1.71 -18.21
CA PRO A 105 -9.61 2.64 -17.93
C PRO A 105 -9.88 4.09 -18.33
N GLU A 106 -10.50 4.32 -19.47
CA GLU A 106 -10.88 5.64 -19.98
C GLU A 106 -11.84 6.33 -19.03
N ARG A 107 -12.81 5.59 -18.50
CA ARG A 107 -13.79 6.13 -17.56
C ARG A 107 -13.14 6.51 -16.23
N ALA A 108 -12.20 5.72 -15.72
CA ALA A 108 -11.48 6.03 -14.49
C ALA A 108 -10.72 7.37 -14.62
N VAL A 109 -9.99 7.54 -15.73
CA VAL A 109 -9.25 8.77 -16.04
C VAL A 109 -10.18 9.97 -16.24
N GLU A 110 -11.29 9.79 -16.96
CA GLU A 110 -12.30 10.84 -17.14
C GLU A 110 -12.89 11.32 -15.81
N ILE A 111 -13.19 10.42 -14.87
CA ILE A 111 -13.74 10.78 -13.57
C ILE A 111 -12.75 11.67 -12.82
N ALA A 112 -11.46 11.29 -12.79
CA ALA A 112 -10.41 12.07 -12.13
C ALA A 112 -10.29 13.48 -12.76
N LEU A 113 -10.23 13.57 -14.09
CA LEU A 113 -10.15 14.85 -14.80
C LEU A 113 -11.38 15.74 -14.55
N LYS A 114 -12.60 15.20 -14.69
CA LYS A 114 -13.85 15.96 -14.49
C LYS A 114 -14.00 16.49 -13.07
N LYS A 115 -13.41 15.79 -12.09
CA LYS A 115 -13.44 16.16 -10.68
C LYS A 115 -12.21 16.94 -10.22
N ASN A 116 -11.26 17.23 -11.12
CA ASN A 116 -9.98 17.86 -10.79
C ASN A 116 -9.18 17.11 -9.71
N ILE A 117 -9.28 15.78 -9.69
CA ILE A 117 -8.53 14.93 -8.76
C ILE A 117 -7.18 14.62 -9.41
N PRO A 118 -6.04 15.02 -8.81
CA PRO A 118 -4.73 14.92 -9.45
C PRO A 118 -4.17 13.49 -9.48
N THR A 119 -4.69 12.58 -8.65
CA THR A 119 -4.09 11.26 -8.41
C THR A 119 -5.15 10.15 -8.42
N LEU A 120 -4.85 9.05 -9.10
CA LEU A 120 -5.60 7.78 -9.00
C LEU A 120 -4.82 6.82 -8.09
N SER A 121 -5.55 6.14 -7.19
CA SER A 121 -5.01 5.17 -6.24
C SER A 121 -5.66 3.79 -6.38
N PHE A 122 -4.87 2.74 -6.24
CA PHE A 122 -5.36 1.36 -6.21
C PHE A 122 -5.08 0.75 -4.84
N THR A 123 -6.12 0.28 -4.16
CA THR A 123 -6.10 0.03 -2.72
C THR A 123 -7.24 -0.90 -2.26
N TYR A 124 -7.59 -0.85 -0.97
CA TYR A 124 -8.57 -1.62 -0.21
C TYR A 124 -8.26 -3.11 -0.09
N ASN A 125 -8.06 -3.80 -1.20
CA ASN A 125 -7.67 -5.21 -1.24
C ASN A 125 -6.19 -5.38 -1.57
N GLU A 126 -5.84 -5.58 -2.84
CA GLU A 126 -4.45 -5.71 -3.28
C GLU A 126 -4.34 -5.44 -4.79
N PRO A 127 -3.65 -4.37 -5.23
CA PRO A 127 -3.47 -4.01 -6.64
C PRO A 127 -2.95 -5.15 -7.53
N THR A 128 -2.12 -6.05 -6.99
CA THR A 128 -1.64 -7.25 -7.69
C THR A 128 -2.78 -8.15 -8.16
N ALA A 129 -3.89 -8.21 -7.40
CA ALA A 129 -5.04 -9.04 -7.73
C ALA A 129 -5.72 -8.59 -9.04
N PHE A 130 -5.70 -7.29 -9.35
CA PHE A 130 -6.31 -6.69 -10.53
C PHE A 130 -5.30 -5.95 -11.42
N TYR A 131 -4.07 -6.44 -11.42
CA TYR A 131 -2.90 -5.87 -12.11
C TYR A 131 -3.20 -5.34 -13.53
N GLU A 132 -3.90 -6.12 -14.37
CA GLU A 132 -4.19 -5.74 -15.75
C GLU A 132 -4.96 -4.40 -15.82
N TYR A 133 -5.94 -4.22 -14.95
CA TYR A 133 -6.72 -2.99 -14.88
C TYR A 133 -5.89 -1.82 -14.33
N VAL A 134 -5.11 -2.07 -13.28
CA VAL A 134 -4.18 -1.08 -12.69
C VAL A 134 -3.21 -0.56 -13.75
N TYR A 135 -2.63 -1.47 -14.53
CA TYR A 135 -1.65 -1.14 -15.56
C TYR A 135 -2.26 -0.26 -16.67
N ASP A 136 -3.41 -0.66 -17.22
CA ASP A 136 -4.03 0.08 -18.33
C ASP A 136 -4.51 1.47 -17.88
N VAL A 137 -5.10 1.58 -16.68
CA VAL A 137 -5.46 2.87 -16.09
C VAL A 137 -4.21 3.72 -15.87
N ALA A 138 -3.12 3.16 -15.33
CA ALA A 138 -1.89 3.90 -15.07
C ALA A 138 -1.26 4.45 -16.36
N VAL A 139 -1.15 3.63 -17.41
CA VAL A 139 -0.64 4.07 -18.72
C VAL A 139 -1.46 5.26 -19.25
N LEU A 140 -2.79 5.13 -19.22
CA LEU A 140 -3.67 6.18 -19.74
C LEU A 140 -3.60 7.45 -18.88
N ALA A 141 -3.66 7.32 -17.56
CA ALA A 141 -3.60 8.45 -16.63
C ALA A 141 -2.30 9.26 -16.78
N LYS A 142 -1.14 8.59 -16.89
CA LYS A 142 0.15 9.26 -17.11
C LYS A 142 0.16 10.08 -18.40
N SER A 143 -0.48 9.59 -19.47
CA SER A 143 -0.59 10.34 -20.74
C SER A 143 -1.41 11.62 -20.63
N LYS A 144 -2.20 11.77 -19.55
CA LYS A 144 -3.05 12.93 -19.25
C LYS A 144 -2.50 13.80 -18.12
N GLY A 145 -1.27 13.57 -17.67
CA GLY A 145 -0.64 14.34 -16.60
C GLY A 145 -1.14 14.02 -15.19
N LEU A 146 -1.93 12.96 -15.02
CA LEU A 146 -2.36 12.49 -13.70
C LEU A 146 -1.27 11.67 -13.03
N ARG A 147 -1.30 11.64 -11.70
CA ARG A 147 -0.39 10.83 -10.89
C ARG A 147 -0.99 9.48 -10.53
N ILE A 148 -0.12 8.50 -10.31
CA ILE A 148 -0.51 7.14 -9.93
C ILE A 148 0.12 6.78 -8.59
N LEU A 149 -0.74 6.35 -7.68
CA LEU A 149 -0.44 5.80 -6.37
C LEU A 149 -1.01 4.38 -6.28
N TRP A 150 -0.41 3.53 -5.45
CA TRP A 150 -1.06 2.31 -5.00
C TRP A 150 -0.59 1.90 -3.61
N HIS A 151 -1.51 1.34 -2.82
CA HIS A 151 -1.26 0.79 -1.49
C HIS A 151 -1.37 -0.73 -1.55
N SER A 152 -0.30 -1.42 -1.20
CA SER A 152 -0.16 -2.87 -1.39
C SER A 152 0.47 -3.57 -0.21
N ASN A 153 0.22 -4.88 -0.13
CA ASN A 153 0.94 -5.79 0.75
C ASN A 153 2.37 -6.12 0.26
N GLY A 154 2.77 -5.61 -0.91
CA GLY A 154 4.15 -5.64 -1.41
C GLY A 154 4.61 -7.01 -1.90
N SER A 155 3.78 -7.77 -2.61
CA SER A 155 4.12 -9.16 -2.96
C SER A 155 4.10 -9.49 -4.45
N MET A 156 4.17 -8.47 -5.31
CA MET A 156 4.38 -8.63 -6.76
C MET A 156 5.74 -9.27 -7.05
N ASN A 157 5.79 -10.09 -8.09
CA ASN A 157 7.08 -10.56 -8.60
C ASN A 157 7.85 -9.42 -9.29
N PRO A 158 9.19 -9.52 -9.41
CA PRO A 158 10.03 -8.43 -9.90
C PRO A 158 9.63 -7.89 -11.27
N GLU A 159 9.34 -8.76 -12.24
CA GLU A 159 9.04 -8.33 -13.61
C GLU A 159 7.70 -7.57 -13.73
N PRO A 160 6.56 -8.10 -13.23
CA PRO A 160 5.32 -7.33 -13.12
C PRO A 160 5.50 -6.01 -12.37
N LEU A 161 6.21 -6.04 -11.23
CA LEU A 161 6.44 -4.86 -10.40
C LEU A 161 7.16 -3.77 -11.20
N LYS A 162 8.32 -4.07 -11.80
CA LYS A 162 9.10 -3.10 -12.58
C LYS A 162 8.31 -2.54 -13.74
N ARG A 163 7.51 -3.37 -14.42
CA ARG A 163 6.68 -2.90 -15.54
C ARG A 163 5.62 -1.90 -15.08
N LEU A 164 4.95 -2.14 -13.94
CA LEU A 164 3.98 -1.21 -13.39
C LEU A 164 4.63 0.07 -12.85
N LEU A 165 5.81 -0.04 -12.22
CA LEU A 165 6.52 1.11 -11.66
C LEU A 165 6.86 2.17 -12.71
N ARG A 166 7.05 1.81 -13.98
CA ARG A 166 7.23 2.78 -15.09
C ARG A 166 6.13 3.85 -15.15
N TYR A 167 4.91 3.51 -14.72
CA TYR A 167 3.74 4.39 -14.74
C TYR A 167 3.27 4.78 -13.33
N THR A 168 4.11 4.56 -12.31
CA THR A 168 3.83 4.87 -10.91
C THR A 168 4.62 6.10 -10.46
N ASP A 169 4.01 6.93 -9.61
CA ASP A 169 4.67 8.05 -8.92
C ASP A 169 5.04 7.67 -7.49
N ALA A 170 4.11 7.05 -6.75
CA ALA A 170 4.31 6.66 -5.35
C ALA A 170 3.69 5.31 -5.00
N VAL A 171 4.19 4.69 -3.93
CA VAL A 171 3.73 3.39 -3.41
C VAL A 171 3.69 3.42 -1.88
N THR A 172 2.61 2.94 -1.31
CA THR A 172 2.53 2.57 0.11
C THR A 172 2.65 1.05 0.23
N ILE A 173 3.59 0.57 1.04
CA ILE A 173 3.72 -0.87 1.30
C ILE A 173 3.46 -1.18 2.77
N ASP A 174 2.53 -2.11 3.01
CA ASP A 174 2.29 -2.66 4.34
C ASP A 174 3.36 -3.72 4.70
N LEU A 175 4.33 -3.34 5.52
CA LEU A 175 5.26 -4.27 6.14
C LEU A 175 4.62 -4.87 7.40
N LYS A 176 4.09 -6.09 7.28
CA LYS A 176 3.24 -6.71 8.31
C LYS A 176 3.98 -7.05 9.61
N GLY A 177 5.30 -7.04 9.60
CA GLY A 177 6.16 -7.29 10.75
C GLY A 177 7.51 -7.83 10.29
N PHE A 178 8.35 -8.27 11.23
CA PHE A 178 9.68 -8.82 10.94
C PHE A 178 9.86 -10.24 11.49
N THR A 179 8.75 -10.98 11.54
CA THR A 179 8.69 -12.34 12.09
C THR A 179 7.84 -13.25 11.23
N LYS A 180 8.12 -14.55 11.31
CA LYS A 180 7.27 -15.59 10.70
C LYS A 180 5.83 -15.50 11.22
N LYS A 181 5.63 -15.19 12.51
CA LYS A 181 4.30 -15.08 13.14
C LYS A 181 3.40 -14.07 12.44
N ALA A 182 3.92 -12.89 12.11
CA ALA A 182 3.16 -11.85 11.41
C ALA A 182 2.71 -12.29 10.01
N TYR A 183 3.55 -13.06 9.32
CA TYR A 183 3.30 -13.54 7.97
C TYR A 183 2.44 -14.81 7.91
N ASP A 184 2.59 -15.71 8.88
CA ASP A 184 1.67 -16.84 9.09
C ASP A 184 0.23 -16.34 9.34
N ASN A 185 0.08 -15.27 10.14
CA ASN A 185 -1.20 -14.58 10.37
C ASN A 185 -1.83 -14.00 9.09
N SER A 186 -1.06 -13.91 8.02
CA SER A 186 -1.48 -13.36 6.72
C SER A 186 -1.42 -14.37 5.58
N SER A 187 -1.05 -15.63 5.87
CA SER A 187 -0.75 -16.67 4.88
C SER A 187 0.20 -16.18 3.78
N ALA A 188 1.28 -15.49 4.18
CA ALA A 188 2.20 -14.79 3.30
C ALA A 188 3.67 -15.04 3.72
N GLU A 189 4.60 -14.36 3.05
CA GLU A 189 6.03 -14.46 3.29
C GLU A 189 6.67 -13.06 3.38
N LEU A 190 7.66 -12.90 4.27
CA LEU A 190 8.37 -11.63 4.47
C LEU A 190 9.26 -11.27 3.29
N GLU A 191 10.02 -12.25 2.78
CA GLU A 191 11.04 -12.01 1.77
C GLU A 191 10.51 -11.38 0.48
N PRO A 192 9.35 -11.78 -0.07
CA PRO A 192 8.74 -11.05 -1.18
C PRO A 192 8.50 -9.56 -0.91
N VAL A 193 8.09 -9.20 0.30
CA VAL A 193 7.83 -7.81 0.70
C VAL A 193 9.11 -7.00 0.78
N LEU A 194 10.16 -7.56 1.39
CA LEU A 194 11.48 -6.94 1.45
C LEU A 194 12.07 -6.69 0.06
N ARG A 195 11.91 -7.66 -0.85
CA ARG A 195 12.31 -7.52 -2.24
C ARG A 195 11.53 -6.42 -2.97
N THR A 196 10.21 -6.35 -2.79
CA THR A 196 9.39 -5.29 -3.39
C THR A 196 9.82 -3.92 -2.90
N LEU A 197 9.99 -3.73 -1.59
CA LEU A 197 10.46 -2.46 -1.00
C LEU A 197 11.78 -1.99 -1.64
N LYS A 198 12.76 -2.90 -1.76
CA LYS A 198 14.05 -2.62 -2.42
C LYS A 198 13.88 -2.21 -3.88
N ILE A 199 13.07 -2.94 -4.65
CA ILE A 199 12.84 -2.64 -6.07
C ILE A 199 12.17 -1.28 -6.23
N VAL A 200 11.14 -0.96 -5.44
CA VAL A 200 10.45 0.34 -5.52
C VAL A 200 11.44 1.49 -5.30
N LYS A 201 12.32 1.38 -4.30
CA LYS A 201 13.36 2.38 -4.02
C LYS A 201 14.38 2.48 -5.16
N GLN A 202 14.85 1.35 -5.69
CA GLN A 202 15.81 1.28 -6.80
C GLN A 202 15.27 1.89 -8.09
N GLU A 203 13.98 1.75 -8.36
CA GLU A 203 13.29 2.36 -9.51
C GLU A 203 12.96 3.85 -9.29
N GLY A 204 13.43 4.44 -8.18
CA GLY A 204 13.31 5.87 -7.88
C GLY A 204 11.91 6.35 -7.57
N LYS A 205 11.01 5.45 -7.14
CA LYS A 205 9.61 5.80 -6.82
C LYS A 205 9.49 6.24 -5.38
N TRP A 206 8.55 7.15 -5.12
CA TRP A 206 8.28 7.57 -3.75
C TRP A 206 7.69 6.39 -2.97
N LEU A 207 8.24 6.10 -1.80
CA LEU A 207 7.90 4.93 -1.00
C LEU A 207 7.66 5.35 0.44
N GLU A 208 6.50 4.98 0.96
CA GLU A 208 6.18 5.06 2.38
C GLU A 208 5.80 3.67 2.90
N VAL A 209 6.20 3.36 4.13
CA VAL A 209 6.02 2.05 4.74
C VAL A 209 5.01 2.15 5.88
N VAL A 210 4.06 1.21 5.92
CA VAL A 210 3.08 1.11 7.00
C VAL A 210 3.32 -0.16 7.78
N ASN A 211 3.31 -0.05 9.10
CA ASN A 211 3.23 -1.20 10.00
C ASN A 211 2.00 -1.05 10.91
N LEU A 212 0.97 -1.86 10.65
CA LEU A 212 -0.17 -2.00 11.56
C LEU A 212 0.30 -2.83 12.76
N VAL A 213 0.48 -2.20 13.91
CA VAL A 213 0.98 -2.86 15.13
C VAL A 213 -0.19 -3.59 15.78
N ILE A 214 -0.12 -4.91 15.89
CA ILE A 214 -1.17 -5.80 16.41
C ILE A 214 -0.65 -6.47 17.68
N PRO A 215 -1.35 -6.31 18.82
CA PRO A 215 -0.95 -6.91 20.09
C PRO A 215 -0.66 -8.40 19.97
N THR A 216 0.42 -8.84 20.60
CA THR A 216 0.93 -10.21 20.62
C THR A 216 1.42 -10.76 19.27
N ILE A 217 1.28 -10.06 18.14
CA ILE A 217 1.61 -10.60 16.81
C ILE A 217 2.90 -9.99 16.25
N ASN A 218 3.03 -8.66 16.31
CA ASN A 218 4.18 -7.94 15.75
C ASN A 218 4.56 -6.70 16.60
N ASP A 219 4.14 -6.66 17.87
CA ASP A 219 4.35 -5.54 18.79
C ASP A 219 5.56 -5.70 19.71
N ASP A 220 6.38 -6.72 19.48
CA ASP A 220 7.62 -6.93 20.23
C ASP A 220 8.65 -5.83 19.90
N PRO A 221 9.19 -5.12 20.92
CA PRO A 221 10.15 -4.04 20.71
C PRO A 221 11.43 -4.44 19.97
N SER A 222 11.92 -5.67 20.15
CA SER A 222 13.14 -6.14 19.49
C SER A 222 12.89 -6.41 18.00
N ASP A 223 11.72 -6.95 17.66
CA ASP A 223 11.30 -7.14 16.27
C ASP A 223 11.09 -5.82 15.55
N ILE A 224 10.48 -4.83 16.22
CA ILE A 224 10.32 -3.47 15.70
C ILE A 224 11.69 -2.82 15.45
N ARG A 225 12.64 -2.96 16.37
CA ARG A 225 14.00 -2.44 16.18
C ARG A 225 14.66 -3.03 14.95
N ARG A 226 14.63 -4.36 14.78
CA ARG A 226 15.18 -5.04 13.58
C ARG A 226 14.53 -4.55 12.28
N MET A 227 13.21 -4.33 12.30
CA MET A 227 12.49 -3.77 11.16
C MET A 227 12.98 -2.35 10.83
N CYS A 228 13.12 -1.48 11.82
CA CYS A 228 13.59 -0.10 11.63
C CYS A 228 15.05 -0.05 11.15
N GLU A 229 15.92 -0.89 11.70
CA GLU A 229 17.32 -1.02 11.28
C GLU A 229 17.39 -1.45 9.81
N TRP A 230 16.62 -2.47 9.44
CA TRP A 230 16.54 -2.93 8.05
C TRP A 230 16.02 -1.83 7.11
N ILE A 231 14.98 -1.08 7.50
CA ILE A 231 14.46 0.04 6.71
C ILE A 231 15.55 1.09 6.50
N LYS A 232 16.25 1.49 7.56
CA LYS A 232 17.33 2.48 7.47
C LYS A 232 18.44 2.01 6.54
N GLU A 233 18.91 0.78 6.71
CA GLU A 233 20.01 0.21 5.93
C GLU A 233 19.68 0.01 4.45
N ASN A 234 18.44 -0.40 4.14
CA ASN A 234 18.08 -0.85 2.79
C ASN A 234 17.26 0.18 2.00
N LEU A 235 16.53 1.07 2.70
CA LEU A 235 15.65 2.07 2.08
C LEU A 235 16.10 3.52 2.39
N GLY A 236 16.92 3.71 3.42
CA GLY A 236 17.45 5.01 3.86
C GLY A 236 16.65 5.65 4.99
N GLU A 237 17.31 6.49 5.79
CA GLU A 237 16.76 7.20 6.96
C GLU A 237 15.57 8.12 6.66
N ASP A 238 15.48 8.57 5.43
CA ASP A 238 14.43 9.45 4.92
C ASP A 238 13.16 8.72 4.45
N THR A 239 13.11 7.38 4.54
CA THR A 239 11.91 6.60 4.17
C THR A 239 10.86 6.72 5.27
N PRO A 240 9.67 7.29 5.00
CA PRO A 240 8.65 7.42 6.02
C PRO A 240 8.14 6.07 6.51
N LEU A 241 7.97 5.95 7.82
CA LEU A 241 7.42 4.79 8.50
C LEU A 241 6.21 5.18 9.35
N HIS A 242 5.07 4.56 9.08
CA HIS A 242 3.82 4.81 9.76
C HIS A 242 3.44 3.63 10.65
N PHE A 243 3.54 3.81 11.96
CA PHE A 243 2.96 2.86 12.91
C PHE A 243 1.46 3.14 13.03
N SER A 244 0.63 2.19 12.62
CA SER A 244 -0.81 2.34 12.66
C SER A 244 -1.42 1.53 13.80
N ARG A 245 -2.39 2.13 14.49
CA ARG A 245 -3.15 1.46 15.55
C ARG A 245 -4.06 0.38 14.98
N PHE A 246 -3.92 -0.83 15.49
CA PHE A 246 -4.88 -1.90 15.24
C PHE A 246 -6.15 -1.70 16.07
N PHE A 247 -7.28 -1.99 15.43
CA PHE A 247 -8.57 -2.18 16.07
C PHE A 247 -9.09 -3.58 15.73
N PRO A 248 -9.74 -4.26 16.70
CA PRO A 248 -10.20 -5.63 16.54
C PRO A 248 -11.13 -5.76 15.33
N ASN A 249 -10.79 -6.67 14.40
CA ASN A 249 -11.54 -6.86 13.17
C ASN A 249 -11.36 -8.27 12.61
N TYR A 250 -12.28 -8.67 11.72
CA TYR A 250 -12.31 -9.95 11.03
C TYR A 250 -12.13 -11.16 11.96
N ARG A 251 -10.96 -11.83 11.92
CA ARG A 251 -10.69 -13.05 12.71
C ARG A 251 -9.92 -12.76 14.00
N LEU A 252 -9.56 -11.51 14.26
CA LEU A 252 -8.81 -11.08 15.46
C LEU A 252 -9.67 -10.21 16.40
N ILE A 253 -10.99 -10.40 16.41
CA ILE A 253 -11.90 -9.65 17.29
C ILE A 253 -11.69 -9.89 18.80
N HIS A 254 -10.93 -10.93 19.16
CA HIS A 254 -10.62 -11.30 20.54
C HIS A 254 -9.41 -10.55 21.12
N LEU A 255 -8.62 -9.88 20.28
CA LEU A 255 -7.51 -9.04 20.72
C LEU A 255 -8.03 -7.64 21.06
N PRO A 256 -7.38 -6.89 21.97
CA PRO A 256 -7.71 -5.48 22.19
C PRO A 256 -7.17 -4.58 21.07
N PRO A 257 -7.66 -3.33 20.94
CA PRO A 257 -6.95 -2.32 20.17
C PRO A 257 -5.52 -2.14 20.69
N THR A 258 -4.57 -1.79 19.83
CA THR A 258 -3.19 -1.55 20.26
C THR A 258 -3.16 -0.43 21.30
N PRO A 259 -2.50 -0.63 22.46
CA PRO A 259 -2.28 0.44 23.40
C PRO A 259 -1.49 1.58 22.75
N ILE A 260 -1.87 2.84 23.03
CA ILE A 260 -1.16 4.01 22.48
C ILE A 260 0.31 3.99 22.90
N ARG A 261 0.60 3.62 24.15
CA ARG A 261 1.97 3.46 24.66
C ARG A 261 2.83 2.50 23.84
N THR A 262 2.25 1.44 23.28
CA THR A 262 2.97 0.51 22.39
C THR A 262 3.38 1.19 21.09
N LEU A 263 2.51 2.03 20.51
CA LEU A 263 2.81 2.82 19.32
C LEU A 263 3.84 3.90 19.60
N GLU A 264 3.72 4.60 20.73
CA GLU A 264 4.73 5.57 21.19
C GLU A 264 6.10 4.90 21.35
N LYS A 265 6.12 3.68 21.90
CA LYS A 265 7.38 2.93 22.03
C LYS A 265 7.97 2.54 20.69
N ALA A 266 7.16 2.11 19.74
CA ALA A 266 7.59 1.81 18.37
C ALA A 266 8.17 3.06 17.68
N HIS A 267 7.51 4.20 17.87
CA HIS A 267 7.95 5.50 17.36
C HIS A 267 9.30 5.92 17.97
N GLU A 268 9.48 5.82 19.29
CA GLU A 268 10.77 6.05 19.97
C GLU A 268 11.88 5.17 19.37
N ILE A 269 11.64 3.87 19.23
CA ILE A 269 12.63 2.93 18.69
C ILE A 269 13.06 3.33 17.27
N ALA A 270 12.11 3.71 16.41
CA ALA A 270 12.41 4.13 15.05
C ALA A 270 13.26 5.41 15.00
N LEU A 271 12.96 6.39 15.86
CA LEU A 271 13.78 7.60 15.98
C LEU A 271 15.17 7.30 16.55
N ASP A 272 15.28 6.42 17.55
CA ASP A 272 16.56 5.99 18.14
C ASP A 272 17.45 5.28 17.12
N VAL A 273 16.85 4.50 16.20
CA VAL A 273 17.56 3.90 15.06
C VAL A 273 18.04 4.97 14.08
N GLY A 274 17.38 6.13 14.04
CA GLY A 274 17.71 7.27 13.20
C GLY A 274 16.85 7.39 11.95
N LEU A 275 15.60 6.90 11.96
CA LEU A 275 14.63 7.24 10.93
C LEU A 275 14.10 8.66 11.16
N HIS A 276 13.96 9.46 10.10
CA HIS A 276 13.59 10.88 10.22
C HIS A 276 12.09 11.13 10.28
N TYR A 277 11.30 10.33 9.55
CA TYR A 277 9.88 10.57 9.35
C TYR A 277 9.07 9.39 9.86
N VAL A 278 8.79 9.41 11.15
CA VAL A 278 8.02 8.37 11.83
C VAL A 278 6.70 8.95 12.30
N THR A 279 5.58 8.32 11.97
CA THR A 279 4.26 8.79 12.42
C THR A 279 3.44 7.70 13.09
N ILE A 280 2.48 8.14 13.90
CA ILE A 280 1.46 7.30 14.53
C ILE A 280 0.12 7.60 13.88
N GLY A 281 -0.42 6.61 13.17
CA GLY A 281 -1.72 6.64 12.49
C GLY A 281 -2.82 6.00 13.32
N ASN A 282 -4.08 6.22 12.92
CA ASN A 282 -5.28 5.66 13.56
C ASN A 282 -5.42 6.01 15.06
N VAL A 283 -4.85 7.14 15.47
CA VAL A 283 -5.06 7.76 16.79
C VAL A 283 -5.44 9.23 16.57
N PRO A 284 -6.72 9.55 16.32
CA PRO A 284 -7.16 10.93 16.08
C PRO A 284 -6.67 11.89 17.17
N GLY A 285 -6.10 13.03 16.76
CA GLY A 285 -5.56 14.06 17.67
C GLY A 285 -4.16 13.78 18.23
N HIS A 286 -3.54 12.64 17.92
CA HIS A 286 -2.20 12.34 18.40
C HIS A 286 -1.14 13.22 17.72
N LYS A 287 -0.23 13.81 18.52
CA LYS A 287 0.80 14.75 18.00
C LYS A 287 1.67 14.14 16.89
N TYR A 288 2.02 12.85 17.00
CA TYR A 288 2.84 12.13 16.01
C TYR A 288 2.06 11.66 14.77
N ASN A 289 0.80 12.05 14.59
CA ASN A 289 0.13 11.94 13.29
C ASN A 289 0.64 13.01 12.28
N SER A 290 1.34 14.03 12.79
CA SER A 290 1.92 15.13 12.02
C SER A 290 3.37 14.85 11.61
N THR A 291 3.83 15.54 10.55
CA THR A 291 5.23 15.50 10.10
C THR A 291 6.04 16.61 10.78
N PHE A 292 7.25 16.31 11.24
CA PHE A 292 8.18 17.26 11.86
C PHE A 292 9.48 17.36 11.05
N CYS A 293 10.15 18.51 11.10
CA CYS A 293 11.44 18.69 10.45
C CYS A 293 12.54 17.99 11.26
N PRO A 294 13.33 17.07 10.70
CA PRO A 294 14.37 16.36 11.45
C PRO A 294 15.50 17.30 11.89
N ARG A 295 15.71 18.42 11.19
CA ARG A 295 16.75 19.40 11.52
C ARG A 295 16.37 20.35 12.66
N CYS A 296 15.17 20.96 12.61
CA CYS A 296 14.79 22.02 13.55
C CYS A 296 13.64 21.65 14.49
N GLY A 297 13.09 20.43 14.38
CA GLY A 297 12.01 19.93 15.24
C GLY A 297 10.64 20.59 15.05
N LYS A 298 10.54 21.65 14.24
CA LYS A 298 9.27 22.35 14.01
C LYS A 298 8.30 21.46 13.24
N ARG A 299 7.01 21.55 13.60
CA ARG A 299 5.92 20.86 12.92
C ARG A 299 5.77 21.39 11.49
N LEU A 300 5.95 20.50 10.52
CA LEU A 300 5.86 20.82 9.11
C LEU A 300 4.44 20.67 8.58
N ILE A 301 3.82 19.51 8.84
CA ILE A 301 2.48 19.25 8.36
C ILE A 301 1.64 18.89 9.57
N TYR A 302 0.69 19.76 9.91
CA TYR A 302 -0.24 19.52 11.01
C TYR A 302 -1.41 18.70 10.50
N ARG A 303 -1.58 17.50 11.05
CA ARG A 303 -2.69 16.60 10.77
C ARG A 303 -3.53 16.33 12.00
N VAL A 304 -4.83 16.27 11.79
CA VAL A 304 -5.79 15.67 12.72
C VAL A 304 -6.50 14.55 11.96
N HIS A 305 -6.09 13.32 12.25
CA HIS A 305 -6.55 12.13 11.53
C HIS A 305 -6.15 12.20 10.04
N PHE A 306 -7.12 12.37 9.14
CA PHE A 306 -6.86 12.48 7.70
C PHE A 306 -6.87 13.93 7.18
N GLN A 307 -7.20 14.90 8.03
CA GLN A 307 -7.27 16.30 7.62
C GLN A 307 -5.93 16.99 7.83
N VAL A 308 -5.44 17.67 6.79
CA VAL A 308 -4.30 18.58 6.89
C VAL A 308 -4.80 19.97 7.26
N LEU A 309 -4.35 20.47 8.41
CA LEU A 309 -4.72 21.80 8.92
C LEU A 309 -3.64 22.85 8.63
N GLU A 310 -2.40 22.42 8.41
CA GLU A 310 -1.28 23.32 8.09
C GLU A 310 -0.23 22.56 7.27
N ASN A 311 0.30 23.17 6.21
CA ASN A 311 1.43 22.65 5.44
C ASN A 311 2.53 23.71 5.32
N ASN A 312 3.68 23.41 5.92
CA ASN A 312 4.85 24.28 6.03
C ASN A 312 6.04 23.78 5.21
N VAL A 313 5.80 22.89 4.26
CA VAL A 313 6.77 22.53 3.23
C VAL A 313 6.55 23.46 2.04
N ARG A 314 7.62 24.12 1.59
CA ARG A 314 7.62 25.03 0.43
C ARG A 314 8.70 24.55 -0.55
N ASN A 315 8.31 24.22 -1.77
CA ASN A 315 9.21 23.70 -2.81
C ASN A 315 10.12 22.57 -2.29
N GLY A 316 9.52 21.61 -1.56
CA GLY A 316 10.24 20.50 -0.93
C GLY A 316 11.21 20.89 0.19
N ARG A 317 11.02 22.05 0.85
CA ARG A 317 11.86 22.50 1.96
C ARG A 317 11.06 22.94 3.17
N CYS A 318 11.63 22.75 4.36
CA CYS A 318 11.11 23.29 5.60
C CYS A 318 11.05 24.83 5.55
N LYS A 319 9.86 25.43 5.69
CA LYS A 319 9.70 26.91 5.67
C LYS A 319 10.51 27.64 6.74
N PHE A 320 10.95 26.94 7.78
CA PHE A 320 11.59 27.55 8.95
C PHE A 320 13.12 27.49 8.95
N CYS A 321 13.72 26.49 8.31
CA CYS A 321 15.19 26.30 8.33
C CYS A 321 15.79 25.91 6.97
N GLY A 322 14.96 25.79 5.92
CA GLY A 322 15.40 25.49 4.56
C GLY A 322 15.88 24.06 4.31
N TYR A 323 15.81 23.17 5.32
CA TYR A 323 16.16 21.76 5.18
C TYR A 323 15.28 21.09 4.12
N SER A 324 15.89 20.28 3.25
CA SER A 324 15.19 19.56 2.19
C SER A 324 14.31 18.47 2.79
N ILE A 325 13.04 18.43 2.43
CA ILE A 325 12.10 17.41 2.88
C ILE A 325 11.85 16.47 1.69
N PRO A 326 12.26 15.20 1.78
CA PRO A 326 12.06 14.23 0.72
C PRO A 326 10.56 13.95 0.58
N GLY A 327 10.10 13.90 -0.65
CA GLY A 327 8.69 13.69 -0.98
C GLY A 327 8.35 14.21 -2.38
N ILE A 328 7.08 14.09 -2.71
CA ILE A 328 6.45 14.64 -3.90
C ILE A 328 5.65 15.87 -3.47
N TRP A 329 6.13 17.04 -3.83
CA TRP A 329 5.56 18.34 -3.46
C TRP A 329 5.01 19.07 -4.68
N GLU A 330 4.18 20.08 -4.43
CA GLU A 330 3.75 21.05 -5.45
C GLU A 330 4.87 21.97 -5.89
#